data_AF-A0A0R2TAU4-F1
#
_entry.id   AF-A0A0R2TAU4-F1
#
_cell.length_a   1.000
_cell.length_b   1.000
_cell.length_c   1.000
_cell.angle_alpha   90.00
_cell.angle_beta   90.00
_cell.angle_gamma   90.00
#
_symmetry.space_group_name_H-M   'P 1'
#
loop_
_entity.id
_entity.type
_entity.pdbx_description
1 polymer ?
#
loop_
_entity_poly.entity_id
_entity_poly.type
_entity_poly.pdbx_seq_one_letter_code
_entity_poly.pdbx_strand_id
1 'polypeptide(L)'
;MRVAISRTFFLRTTLAAKRAGLFSVAGLLIFCSAAVYGHQQKTAVTRLLFNSNTGSLEIMHRLFLHDAEHAASAVFGEKQDIIESPDSRALFGSYVVNRFAIALDVQGEPLQELKPHYLGEEIDGQYLWVYQEVPNFATSQVGKSLQLRVINSVLRDVWPDQSNLVNVERGGHVESVTFSVGADSLSVTVPR
;
A
#
# COMPACT_ATOMS: atom_id res chain seq x y z
N MET A 1 -87.11 -3.39 -46.79
CA MET A 1 -87.38 -1.93 -46.85
C MET A 1 -86.32 -1.21 -46.01
N ARG A 2 -85.67 -0.17 -46.58
CA ARG A 2 -84.58 0.69 -46.04
C ARG A 2 -83.19 0.03 -45.96
N VAL A 3 -82.24 0.33 -46.87
CA VAL A 3 -81.44 1.55 -47.18
C VAL A 3 -80.06 1.48 -46.51
N ALA A 4 -79.05 1.83 -47.32
CA ALA A 4 -77.61 1.69 -47.20
C ALA A 4 -76.94 2.35 -45.97
N ILE A 5 -75.67 2.01 -45.72
CA ILE A 5 -74.55 2.94 -45.49
C ILE A 5 -73.20 2.23 -45.74
N SER A 6 -72.34 2.95 -46.45
CA SER A 6 -70.95 2.68 -46.82
C SER A 6 -69.98 2.68 -45.62
N ARG A 7 -68.85 1.94 -45.73
CA ARG A 7 -67.49 2.47 -45.47
C ARG A 7 -66.37 1.47 -45.82
N THR A 8 -65.50 1.91 -46.71
CA THR A 8 -64.13 1.45 -46.97
C THR A 8 -63.24 1.44 -45.72
N PHE A 9 -62.33 0.46 -45.59
CA PHE A 9 -61.08 0.65 -44.84
C PHE A 9 -59.90 -0.08 -45.48
N PHE A 10 -58.78 0.64 -45.51
CA PHE A 10 -57.50 0.34 -46.16
C PHE A 10 -56.58 -0.53 -45.29
N LEU A 11 -55.68 -1.24 -45.98
CA LEU A 11 -54.52 -2.04 -45.52
C LEU A 11 -53.60 -1.33 -44.52
N ARG A 12 -53.01 -2.05 -43.54
CA ARG A 12 -51.66 -1.76 -43.00
C ARG A 12 -50.89 -2.99 -42.51
N THR A 13 -49.95 -3.42 -43.36
CA THR A 13 -48.53 -3.81 -43.12
C THR A 13 -48.09 -4.58 -41.86
N THR A 14 -47.47 -5.73 -42.08
CA THR A 14 -46.78 -6.60 -41.11
C THR A 14 -45.40 -6.08 -40.68
N LEU A 15 -45.17 -5.91 -39.37
CA LEU A 15 -43.90 -5.45 -38.80
C LEU A 15 -43.42 -6.39 -37.66
N ALA A 16 -43.36 -7.71 -37.90
CA ALA A 16 -43.04 -8.67 -36.84
C ALA A 16 -41.60 -9.25 -36.86
N ALA A 17 -40.88 -9.17 -37.99
CA ALA A 17 -39.70 -10.04 -38.18
C ALA A 17 -38.32 -9.47 -37.77
N LYS A 18 -38.19 -8.18 -37.40
CA LYS A 18 -36.87 -7.56 -37.13
C LYS A 18 -36.45 -7.50 -35.65
N ARG A 19 -37.28 -7.96 -34.70
CA ARG A 19 -36.99 -7.85 -33.26
C ARG A 19 -36.29 -9.07 -32.64
N ALA A 20 -36.28 -10.21 -33.31
CA ALA A 20 -35.74 -11.46 -32.74
C ALA A 20 -34.19 -11.54 -32.74
N GLY A 21 -33.52 -10.87 -33.69
CA GLY A 21 -32.05 -10.92 -33.80
C GLY A 21 -31.30 -10.09 -32.74
N LEU A 22 -31.93 -9.05 -32.20
CA LEU A 22 -31.27 -8.15 -31.25
C LEU A 22 -31.20 -8.73 -29.83
N PHE A 23 -32.10 -9.64 -29.47
CA PHE A 23 -32.08 -10.31 -28.16
C PHE A 23 -31.03 -11.44 -28.06
N SER A 24 -30.67 -12.08 -29.18
CA SER A 24 -29.62 -13.14 -29.16
C SER A 24 -28.20 -12.59 -28.97
N VAL A 25 -27.91 -11.40 -29.50
CA VAL A 25 -26.59 -10.77 -29.33
C VAL A 25 -26.42 -10.19 -27.92
N ALA A 26 -27.49 -9.66 -27.33
CA ALA A 26 -27.48 -9.16 -25.95
C ALA A 26 -27.29 -10.28 -24.92
N GLY A 27 -27.84 -11.47 -25.15
CA GLY A 27 -27.68 -12.63 -24.26
C GLY A 27 -26.26 -13.21 -24.24
N LEU A 28 -25.53 -13.13 -25.37
CA LEU A 28 -24.17 -13.67 -25.48
C LEU A 28 -23.11 -12.78 -24.79
N LEU A 29 -23.38 -11.48 -24.62
CA LEU A 29 -22.48 -10.54 -23.95
C LEU A 29 -22.53 -10.60 -22.41
N ILE A 30 -23.56 -11.24 -21.83
CA ILE A 30 -23.76 -11.30 -20.37
C ILE A 30 -22.94 -12.44 -19.71
N PHE A 31 -22.42 -13.39 -20.49
CA PHE A 31 -21.67 -14.55 -19.94
C PHE A 31 -20.15 -14.33 -19.83
N CYS A 32 -19.63 -13.14 -20.14
CA CYS A 32 -18.20 -12.81 -20.01
C CYS A 32 -17.88 -11.97 -18.76
N SER A 33 -18.57 -12.19 -17.64
CA SER A 33 -18.09 -11.76 -16.33
C SER A 33 -16.99 -12.72 -15.85
N ALA A 34 -15.80 -12.59 -16.44
CA ALA A 34 -14.60 -13.16 -15.85
C ALA A 34 -14.50 -12.63 -14.41
N ALA A 35 -14.33 -13.53 -13.44
CA ALA A 35 -14.11 -13.15 -12.05
C ALA A 35 -12.86 -12.26 -11.99
N VAL A 36 -13.07 -10.95 -11.84
CA VAL A 36 -11.98 -10.02 -11.55
C VAL A 36 -11.59 -10.30 -10.11
N TYR A 37 -10.59 -11.17 -9.93
CA TYR A 37 -9.89 -11.31 -8.66
C TYR A 37 -9.03 -10.07 -8.45
N GLY A 38 -9.68 -8.96 -8.09
CA GLY A 38 -9.01 -7.83 -7.49
C GLY A 38 -8.61 -8.24 -6.08
N HIS A 39 -7.49 -8.94 -5.93
CA HIS A 39 -6.91 -9.17 -4.62
C HIS A 39 -6.62 -7.78 -4.02
N GLN A 40 -7.25 -7.45 -2.90
CA GLN A 40 -6.94 -6.23 -2.17
C GLN A 40 -5.45 -6.28 -1.80
N GLN A 41 -4.63 -5.46 -2.46
CA GLN A 41 -3.21 -5.44 -2.21
C GLN A 41 -2.97 -4.84 -0.83
N LYS A 42 -2.40 -5.64 0.07
CA LYS A 42 -1.91 -5.14 1.35
C LYS A 42 -0.71 -4.21 1.07
N THR A 43 -0.57 -3.13 1.84
CA THR A 43 0.58 -2.24 1.70
C THR A 43 0.90 -1.53 3.01
N ALA A 44 2.20 -1.33 3.25
CA ALA A 44 2.72 -0.43 4.25
C ALA A 44 3.56 0.67 3.57
N VAL A 45 3.52 1.89 4.12
CA VAL A 45 4.32 3.01 3.64
C VAL A 45 5.30 3.40 4.73
N THR A 46 6.58 3.52 4.40
CA THR A 46 7.61 4.07 5.28
C THR A 46 8.14 5.37 4.71
N ARG A 47 8.29 6.39 5.54
CA ARG A 47 8.94 7.65 5.18
C ARG A 47 10.26 7.76 5.93
N LEU A 48 11.33 8.06 5.20
CA LEU A 48 12.66 8.39 5.72
C LEU A 48 12.88 9.88 5.49
N LEU A 49 12.70 10.69 6.51
CA LEU A 49 12.80 12.14 6.43
C LEU A 49 14.14 12.61 7.00
N PHE A 50 14.95 13.23 6.15
CA PHE A 50 16.14 13.98 6.57
C PHE A 50 15.70 15.32 7.13
N ASN A 51 15.38 15.37 8.42
CA ASN A 51 14.81 16.55 9.06
C ASN A 51 15.93 17.54 9.44
N SER A 52 15.98 18.68 8.75
CA SER A 52 16.96 19.74 9.03
C SER A 52 16.70 20.50 10.32
N ASN A 53 15.47 20.47 10.84
CA ASN A 53 15.10 21.17 12.06
C ASN A 53 15.56 20.41 13.31
N THR A 54 15.42 19.08 13.30
CA THR A 54 15.88 18.20 14.40
C THR A 54 17.31 17.70 14.19
N GLY A 55 17.79 17.68 12.95
CA GLY A 55 19.09 17.09 12.58
C GLY A 55 19.07 15.56 12.50
N SER A 56 17.93 14.93 12.76
CA SER A 56 17.73 13.48 12.75
C SER A 56 17.33 12.96 11.35
N LEU A 57 17.59 11.69 11.12
CA LEU A 57 16.82 10.91 10.15
C LEU A 57 15.59 10.36 10.86
N GLU A 58 14.42 10.84 10.51
CA GLU A 58 13.15 10.37 11.07
C GLU A 58 12.58 9.25 10.20
N ILE A 59 12.10 8.20 10.83
CA ILE A 59 11.58 6.99 10.19
C ILE A 59 10.15 6.80 10.68
N MET A 60 9.20 6.85 9.75
CA MET A 60 7.78 6.78 10.06
C MET A 60 7.16 5.65 9.24
N HIS A 61 6.75 4.58 9.91
CA HIS A 61 5.98 3.51 9.29
C HIS A 61 4.50 3.80 9.46
N ARG A 62 3.73 3.70 8.38
CA ARG A 62 2.28 3.78 8.39
C ARG A 62 1.70 2.47 7.88
N LEU A 63 0.92 1.83 8.73
CA LEU A 63 0.22 0.58 8.44
C LEU A 63 -1.28 0.79 8.63
N PHE A 64 -2.12 0.10 7.85
CA PHE A 64 -3.54 0.07 8.17
C PHE A 64 -3.76 -0.67 9.49
N LEU A 65 -4.59 -0.09 10.36
CA LEU A 65 -4.84 -0.61 11.71
C LEU A 65 -5.43 -2.04 11.67
N HIS A 66 -6.37 -2.30 10.75
CA HIS A 66 -6.94 -3.63 10.58
C HIS A 66 -5.91 -4.69 10.16
N ASP A 67 -4.92 -4.30 9.35
CA ASP A 67 -3.83 -5.18 8.93
C ASP A 67 -2.86 -5.42 10.09
N ALA A 68 -2.58 -4.38 10.88
CA ALA A 68 -1.79 -4.52 12.10
C ALA A 68 -2.43 -5.50 13.09
N GLU A 69 -3.73 -5.38 13.38
CA GLU A 69 -4.43 -6.29 14.32
C GLU A 69 -4.40 -7.75 13.85
N HIS A 70 -4.65 -7.98 12.55
CA HIS A 70 -4.60 -9.31 11.97
C HIS A 70 -3.18 -9.88 12.03
N ALA A 71 -2.19 -9.09 11.63
CA ALA A 71 -0.79 -9.52 11.63
C ALA A 71 -0.29 -9.78 13.04
N ALA A 72 -0.62 -8.95 14.02
CA ALA A 72 -0.24 -9.16 15.41
C ALA A 72 -0.78 -10.50 15.93
N SER A 73 -2.05 -10.79 15.64
CA SER A 73 -2.65 -12.06 16.04
C SER A 73 -1.96 -13.26 15.39
N ALA A 74 -1.60 -13.15 14.11
CA ALA A 74 -0.89 -14.20 13.38
C ALA A 74 0.55 -14.41 13.89
N VAL A 75 1.26 -13.33 14.19
CA VAL A 75 2.68 -13.34 14.60
C VAL A 75 2.85 -13.85 16.02
N PHE A 76 1.98 -13.42 16.95
CA PHE A 76 2.12 -13.74 18.37
C PHE A 76 1.33 -14.98 18.79
N GLY A 77 0.51 -15.54 17.88
CA GLY A 77 -0.22 -16.80 18.11
C GLY A 77 -1.43 -16.67 19.03
N GLU A 78 -1.78 -15.47 19.45
CA GLU A 78 -2.95 -15.15 20.26
C GLU A 78 -3.56 -13.81 19.81
N LYS A 79 -4.85 -13.61 20.08
CA LYS A 79 -5.53 -12.36 19.69
C LYS A 79 -4.88 -11.18 20.44
N GLN A 80 -4.33 -10.24 19.69
CA GLN A 80 -3.84 -8.97 20.22
C GLN A 80 -4.91 -7.89 20.07
N ASP A 81 -4.98 -6.98 21.04
CA ASP A 81 -5.88 -5.82 21.00
C ASP A 81 -5.04 -4.54 20.86
N ILE A 82 -4.58 -4.26 19.63
CA ILE A 82 -3.71 -3.11 19.35
C ILE A 82 -4.42 -1.78 19.69
N ILE A 83 -5.74 -1.75 19.54
CA ILE A 83 -6.54 -0.55 19.73
C ILE A 83 -6.64 -0.22 21.21
N GLU A 84 -7.05 -1.18 22.05
CA GLU A 84 -7.33 -0.91 23.46
C GLU A 84 -6.15 -1.18 24.39
N SER A 85 -5.16 -1.99 23.97
CA SER A 85 -3.99 -2.34 24.79
C SER A 85 -2.71 -1.62 24.33
N PRO A 86 -2.20 -0.65 25.11
CA PRO A 86 -0.91 -0.03 24.84
C PRO A 86 0.24 -1.05 24.79
N ASP A 87 0.20 -2.08 25.63
CA ASP A 87 1.24 -3.12 25.65
C ASP A 87 1.22 -3.96 24.35
N SER A 88 0.02 -4.33 23.88
CA SER A 88 -0.13 -5.03 22.58
C SER A 88 0.35 -4.16 21.43
N ARG A 89 0.07 -2.85 21.50
CA ARG A 89 0.49 -1.86 20.50
C ARG A 89 2.01 -1.68 20.47
N ALA A 90 2.66 -1.54 21.63
CA ALA A 90 4.11 -1.43 21.76
C ALA A 90 4.83 -2.72 21.35
N LEU A 91 4.24 -3.89 21.67
CA LEU A 91 4.74 -5.18 21.22
C LEU A 91 4.70 -5.28 19.69
N PHE A 92 3.61 -4.82 19.06
CA PHE A 92 3.52 -4.78 17.61
C PHE A 92 4.45 -3.73 16.98
N GLY A 93 4.63 -2.57 17.62
CA GLY A 93 5.64 -1.58 17.23
C GLY A 93 7.05 -2.18 17.22
N SER A 94 7.37 -2.98 18.25
CA SER A 94 8.63 -3.75 18.32
C SER A 94 8.76 -4.77 17.18
N TYR A 95 7.65 -5.39 16.76
CA TYR A 95 7.63 -6.25 15.58
C TYR A 95 7.97 -5.48 14.29
N VAL A 96 7.43 -4.27 14.11
CA VAL A 96 7.66 -3.42 12.94
C VAL A 96 9.12 -2.99 12.85
N VAL A 97 9.68 -2.45 13.93
CA VAL A 97 11.07 -1.94 13.93
C VAL A 97 12.10 -3.04 13.69
N ASN A 98 11.81 -4.27 14.09
CA ASN A 98 12.69 -5.43 13.85
C ASN A 98 12.64 -5.96 12.41
N ARG A 99 11.75 -5.43 11.56
CA ARG A 99 11.57 -5.81 10.15
C ARG A 99 11.92 -4.69 9.18
N PHE A 100 12.59 -3.68 9.71
CA PHE A 100 13.09 -2.56 8.94
C PHE A 100 14.54 -2.30 9.32
N ALA A 101 15.42 -2.19 8.33
CA ALA A 101 16.82 -1.85 8.57
C ALA A 101 17.33 -0.93 7.46
N ILE A 102 18.29 -0.09 7.81
CA ILE A 102 18.91 0.86 6.89
C ILE A 102 20.42 0.91 7.12
N ALA A 103 21.17 1.02 6.03
CA ALA A 103 22.62 1.12 6.05
C ALA A 103 23.12 2.12 5.00
N LEU A 104 24.26 2.75 5.27
CA LEU A 104 25.04 3.47 4.26
C LEU A 104 25.84 2.47 3.41
N ASP A 105 25.74 2.61 2.10
CA ASP A 105 26.43 1.79 1.11
C ASP A 105 27.50 2.64 0.41
N VAL A 106 28.67 2.75 1.03
CA VAL A 106 29.78 3.51 0.48
C VAL A 106 30.68 2.58 -0.34
N GLN A 107 30.88 2.90 -1.61
CA GLN A 107 31.67 2.08 -2.50
C GLN A 107 33.09 1.84 -1.94
N GLY A 108 33.46 0.56 -1.81
CA GLY A 108 34.77 0.16 -1.30
C GLY A 108 34.85 -0.01 0.21
N GLU A 109 33.79 0.33 0.95
CA GLU A 109 33.70 0.18 2.40
C GLU A 109 32.67 -0.91 2.78
N PRO A 110 32.79 -1.53 3.96
CA PRO A 110 31.73 -2.35 4.52
C PRO A 110 30.42 -1.57 4.67
N LEU A 111 29.27 -2.24 4.52
CA LEU A 111 27.96 -1.63 4.80
C LEU A 111 27.94 -1.10 6.23
N GLN A 112 27.65 0.20 6.37
CA GLN A 112 27.55 0.84 7.67
C GLN A 112 26.09 0.86 8.10
N GLU A 113 25.71 -0.12 8.92
CA GLU A 113 24.37 -0.21 9.50
C GLU A 113 24.08 1.02 10.38
N LEU A 114 22.92 1.63 10.14
CA LEU A 114 22.37 2.65 11.00
C LEU A 114 21.56 1.97 12.10
N LYS A 115 21.54 2.57 13.29
CA LYS A 115 20.83 2.03 14.45
C LYS A 115 19.72 2.99 14.86
N PRO A 116 18.53 2.94 14.20
CA PRO A 116 17.42 3.79 14.59
C PRO A 116 16.95 3.46 16.01
N HIS A 117 16.67 4.50 16.79
CA HIS A 117 16.07 4.39 18.10
C HIS A 117 14.55 4.34 17.95
N TYR A 118 13.90 3.39 18.60
CA TYR A 118 12.44 3.35 18.67
C TYR A 118 11.92 4.50 19.54
N LEU A 119 10.99 5.29 19.01
CA LEU A 119 10.41 6.44 19.72
C LEU A 119 9.01 6.16 20.26
N GLY A 120 8.27 5.25 19.61
CA GLY A 120 6.92 4.89 20.01
C GLY A 120 5.99 4.74 18.82
N GLU A 121 4.72 4.59 19.13
CA GLU A 121 3.67 4.27 18.19
C GLU A 121 2.36 4.96 18.57
N GLU A 122 1.56 5.34 17.56
CA GLU A 122 0.27 5.97 17.78
C GLU A 122 -0.76 5.50 16.77
N ILE A 123 -2.03 5.58 17.17
CA ILE A 123 -3.15 5.34 16.27
C ILE A 123 -3.69 6.71 15.84
N ASP A 124 -3.74 6.93 14.53
CA ASP A 124 -4.37 8.10 13.93
C ASP A 124 -5.34 7.66 12.84
N GLY A 125 -6.63 7.82 13.12
CA GLY A 125 -7.73 7.35 12.27
C GLY A 125 -7.65 5.84 12.03
N GLN A 126 -7.49 5.46 10.77
CA GLN A 126 -7.44 4.04 10.34
C GLN A 126 -6.01 3.48 10.27
N TYR A 127 -5.01 4.22 10.77
CA TYR A 127 -3.61 3.85 10.66
C TYR A 127 -2.96 3.68 12.03
N LEU A 128 -2.05 2.70 12.09
CA LEU A 128 -1.01 2.63 13.10
C LEU A 128 0.25 3.28 12.54
N TRP A 129 0.80 4.22 13.30
CA TRP A 129 2.11 4.81 13.04
C TRP A 129 3.14 4.25 14.00
N VAL A 130 4.34 3.95 13.50
CA VAL A 130 5.48 3.50 14.31
C VAL A 130 6.68 4.37 13.95
N TYR A 131 7.34 4.92 14.97
CA TYR A 131 8.35 5.95 14.83
C TYR A 131 9.73 5.48 15.29
N GLN A 132 10.74 5.75 14.47
CA GLN A 132 12.15 5.62 14.85
C GLN A 132 12.93 6.87 14.44
N GLU A 133 14.10 7.08 15.01
CA GLU A 133 15.03 8.10 14.52
C GLU A 133 16.49 7.67 14.57
N VAL A 134 17.32 8.22 13.69
CA VAL A 134 18.78 8.20 13.84
C VAL A 134 19.24 9.64 14.16
N PRO A 135 19.54 9.95 15.44
CA PRO A 135 19.92 11.29 15.84
C PRO A 135 21.16 11.79 15.13
N ASN A 136 21.20 13.09 14.83
CA ASN A 136 22.32 13.77 14.17
C ASN A 136 22.67 13.27 12.75
N PHE A 137 21.92 12.31 12.19
CA PHE A 137 22.24 11.75 10.90
C PHE A 137 22.12 12.77 9.77
N ALA A 138 21.01 13.51 9.70
CA ALA A 138 20.79 14.50 8.64
C ALA A 138 21.88 15.58 8.67
N THR A 139 22.23 16.07 9.86
CA THR A 139 23.32 17.04 10.05
C THR A 139 24.69 16.49 9.61
N SER A 140 24.96 15.21 9.86
CA SER A 140 26.23 14.56 9.47
C SER A 140 26.41 14.36 7.95
N GLN A 141 25.31 14.43 7.19
CA GLN A 141 25.27 14.14 5.75
C GLN A 141 25.06 15.36 4.85
N VAL A 142 25.06 16.58 5.40
CA VAL A 142 24.87 17.83 4.65
C VAL A 142 25.86 17.92 3.48
N GLY A 143 25.34 18.26 2.29
CA GLY A 143 26.14 18.44 1.07
C GLY A 143 26.64 17.15 0.41
N LYS A 144 26.34 15.97 0.96
CA LYS A 144 26.74 14.66 0.42
C LYS A 144 25.57 13.98 -0.31
N SER A 145 25.83 13.45 -1.50
CA SER A 145 24.96 12.42 -2.08
C SER A 145 25.26 11.08 -1.41
N LEU A 146 24.22 10.29 -1.16
CA LEU A 146 24.31 9.05 -0.40
C LEU A 146 23.74 7.89 -1.22
N GLN A 147 24.22 6.69 -0.93
CA GLN A 147 23.55 5.46 -1.29
C GLN A 147 23.09 4.80 0.00
N LEU A 148 21.77 4.66 0.16
CA LEU A 148 21.18 3.92 1.27
C LEU A 148 20.85 2.52 0.79
N ARG A 149 21.19 1.51 1.59
CA ARG A 149 20.61 0.17 1.49
C ARG A 149 19.50 0.07 2.51
N VAL A 150 18.31 -0.27 2.05
CA VAL A 150 17.09 -0.36 2.85
C VAL A 150 16.59 -1.81 2.82
N ILE A 151 16.22 -2.33 3.99
CA ILE A 151 15.54 -3.61 4.15
C ILE A 151 14.15 -3.32 4.69
N ASN A 152 13.12 -3.87 4.06
CA ASN A 152 11.74 -3.71 4.51
C ASN A 152 10.93 -5.00 4.28
N SER A 153 10.71 -5.72 5.37
CA SER A 153 9.92 -6.95 5.41
C SER A 153 8.68 -6.82 6.31
N VAL A 154 8.28 -5.60 6.67
CA VAL A 154 7.13 -5.33 7.55
C VAL A 154 5.85 -5.94 6.97
N LEU A 155 5.17 -6.79 7.75
CA LEU A 155 4.01 -7.64 7.39
C LEU A 155 4.24 -8.69 6.29
N ARG A 156 5.43 -8.78 5.70
CA ARG A 156 5.70 -9.69 4.58
C ARG A 156 5.93 -11.15 5.00
N ASP A 157 6.12 -11.39 6.30
CA ASP A 157 6.05 -12.73 6.91
C ASP A 157 4.61 -13.22 7.09
N VAL A 158 3.63 -12.31 7.14
CA VAL A 158 2.19 -12.64 7.19
C VAL A 158 1.59 -12.70 5.78
N TRP A 159 1.95 -11.74 4.93
CA TRP A 159 1.50 -11.66 3.54
C TRP A 159 2.71 -11.51 2.59
N PRO A 160 3.27 -12.63 2.08
CA PRO A 160 4.45 -12.60 1.21
C PRO A 160 4.28 -11.76 -0.07
N ASP A 161 3.07 -11.71 -0.61
CA ASP A 161 2.71 -10.96 -1.81
C ASP A 161 2.50 -9.45 -1.56
N GLN A 162 2.63 -9.01 -0.30
CA GLN A 162 2.49 -7.60 0.06
C GLN A 162 3.59 -6.73 -0.57
N SER A 163 3.20 -5.52 -0.98
CA SER A 163 4.09 -4.50 -1.48
C SER A 163 4.29 -3.38 -0.46
N ASN A 164 5.55 -3.05 -0.11
CA ASN A 164 5.87 -1.94 0.79
C ASN A 164 6.55 -0.81 0.03
N LEU A 165 6.08 0.42 0.25
CA LEU A 165 6.68 1.62 -0.31
C LEU A 165 7.59 2.29 0.72
N VAL A 166 8.81 2.63 0.32
CA VAL A 166 9.69 3.50 1.11
C VAL A 166 9.93 4.79 0.33
N ASN A 167 9.61 5.91 0.94
CA ASN A 167 9.93 7.24 0.42
C ASN A 167 11.09 7.83 1.23
N VAL A 168 12.11 8.32 0.54
CA VAL A 168 13.25 9.01 1.13
C VAL A 168 13.17 10.48 0.77
N GLU A 169 12.97 11.31 1.78
CA GLU A 169 12.69 12.73 1.65
C GLU A 169 13.87 13.55 2.17
N ARG A 170 14.49 14.35 1.29
CA ARG A 170 15.61 15.23 1.65
C ARG A 170 15.58 16.51 0.82
N GLY A 171 15.58 17.67 1.46
CA GLY A 171 15.69 18.96 0.78
C GLY A 171 14.60 19.22 -0.27
N GLY A 172 13.39 18.67 -0.08
CA GLY A 172 12.29 18.76 -1.04
C GLY A 172 12.31 17.73 -2.17
N HIS A 173 13.34 16.88 -2.24
CA HIS A 173 13.39 15.74 -3.15
C HIS A 173 12.80 14.49 -2.48
N VAL A 174 12.11 13.67 -3.28
CA VAL A 174 11.54 12.39 -2.85
C VAL A 174 12.02 11.29 -3.80
N GLU A 175 12.72 10.31 -3.23
CA GLU A 175 13.13 9.10 -3.93
C GLU A 175 12.31 7.93 -3.38
N SER A 176 11.75 7.10 -4.26
CA SER A 176 10.83 6.03 -3.88
C SER A 176 11.34 4.67 -4.33
N VAL A 177 11.28 3.69 -3.43
CA VAL A 177 11.50 2.27 -3.76
C VAL A 177 10.37 1.41 -3.25
N THR A 178 10.01 0.39 -4.04
CA THR A 178 8.92 -0.53 -3.72
C THR A 178 9.47 -1.93 -3.53
N PHE A 179 9.24 -2.48 -2.34
CA PHE A 179 9.59 -3.84 -1.95
C PHE A 179 8.44 -4.76 -2.33
N SER A 180 8.72 -5.73 -3.20
CA SER A 180 7.76 -6.74 -3.67
C SER A 180 8.40 -8.12 -3.54
N VAL A 181 7.67 -9.18 -3.91
CA VAL A 181 8.10 -10.58 -3.77
C VAL A 181 9.56 -10.78 -4.21
N GLY A 182 10.40 -11.29 -3.30
CA GLY A 182 11.81 -11.59 -3.55
C GLY A 182 12.78 -10.40 -3.45
N ALA A 183 12.29 -9.17 -3.24
CA ALA A 183 13.10 -7.97 -3.12
C ALA A 183 13.03 -7.39 -1.70
N ASP A 184 13.78 -7.98 -0.76
CA ASP A 184 13.76 -7.57 0.65
C ASP A 184 14.83 -6.52 0.99
N SER A 185 15.84 -6.36 0.13
CA SER A 185 16.90 -5.35 0.25
C SER A 185 17.05 -4.58 -1.05
N LEU A 186 16.89 -3.26 -1.00
CA LEU A 186 16.98 -2.37 -2.16
C LEU A 186 17.90 -1.19 -1.86
N SER A 187 18.56 -0.67 -2.91
CA SER A 187 19.41 0.51 -2.82
C SER A 187 18.66 1.75 -3.31
N VAL A 188 18.78 2.87 -2.58
CA VAL A 188 18.20 4.18 -2.92
C VAL A 188 19.32 5.21 -2.99
N THR A 189 19.44 5.91 -4.11
CA THR A 189 20.40 7.03 -4.22
C THR A 189 19.71 8.28 -3.74
N VAL A 190 20.27 8.92 -2.71
CA VAL A 190 19.75 10.15 -2.13
C VAL A 190 20.57 11.32 -2.65
N PRO A 191 19.96 12.32 -3.31
CA PRO A 191 20.68 13.50 -3.74
C PRO A 191 21.21 14.32 -2.55
N ARG A 192 22.18 15.18 -2.85
CA ARG A 192 22.83 16.06 -1.87
C ARG A 192 21.89 17.16 -1.35
#